data_AF-A0A543IBR8-F1
#
_entry.id   AF-A0A543IBR8-F1
#
_cell.length_a   1.000
_cell.length_b   1.000
_cell.length_c   1.000
_cell.angle_alpha   90.00
_cell.angle_beta   90.00
_cell.angle_gamma   90.00
#
_symmetry.space_group_name_H-M   'P 1'
#
loop_
_entity.id
_entity.type
_entity.pdbx_description
1 polymer ?
#
loop_
_entity_poly.entity_id
_entity_poly.type
_entity_poly.pdbx_seq_one_letter_code
_entity_poly.pdbx_strand_id
1 'polypeptide(L)'
;MDDPAVWTAIPVLAWGVLLGQFWLYKRYCSFLVRTAGKSVVGAAALTLAVHVVPMTLFAVTAVLIHDLVLPTSPIWLAVLLYVLAGIVYSPLVGLAMPGRHWPPYETIRPALEEAGATLGQERAIAWIGGLLSFPGMTTILVGALVLFD
;
A
#
# COMPACT_ATOMS: atom_id res chain seq x y z
N MET A 1 15.83 18.59 18.66
CA MET A 1 15.12 17.56 17.85
C MET A 1 13.64 17.63 18.21
N ASP A 2 13.12 18.86 18.29
CA ASP A 2 11.90 19.21 19.02
C ASP A 2 10.80 19.66 18.08
N ASP A 3 10.95 19.29 16.80
CA ASP A 3 9.96 19.62 15.79
C ASP A 3 8.71 18.76 16.04
N PRO A 4 7.57 19.38 16.36
CA PRO A 4 6.31 18.65 16.57
C PRO A 4 5.91 17.81 15.34
N ALA A 5 6.42 18.11 14.15
CA ALA A 5 6.24 17.27 12.96
C ALA A 5 6.86 15.87 13.09
N VAL A 6 8.01 15.74 13.78
CA VAL A 6 8.69 14.46 13.98
C VAL A 6 7.92 13.59 14.97
N TRP A 7 7.43 14.20 16.06
CA TRP A 7 6.69 13.48 17.11
C TRP A 7 5.27 13.08 16.68
N THR A 8 4.68 13.78 15.71
CA THR A 8 3.42 13.37 15.08
C THR A 8 3.63 12.29 14.01
N ALA A 9 4.74 12.32 13.27
CA ALA A 9 5.05 11.29 12.27
C ALA A 9 5.24 9.89 12.88
N ILE A 10 5.85 9.76 14.06
CA ILE A 10 6.12 8.46 14.70
C ILE A 10 4.84 7.63 14.99
N PRO A 11 3.84 8.12 15.74
CA PRO A 11 2.61 7.36 16.03
C PRO A 11 1.78 7.12 14.77
N VAL A 12 1.82 8.05 13.83
CA VAL A 12 1.13 7.98 12.52
C VAL A 12 1.73 6.86 11.66
N LEU A 13 3.06 6.77 11.58
CA LEU A 13 3.77 5.67 10.92
C LEU A 13 3.55 4.33 11.65
N ALA A 14 3.63 4.31 12.98
CA ALA A 14 3.36 3.11 13.77
C ALA A 14 1.93 2.59 13.56
N TRP A 15 0.95 3.48 13.52
CA TRP A 15 -0.45 3.15 13.24
C TRP A 15 -0.64 2.59 11.83
N GLY A 16 -0.03 3.22 10.82
CA GLY A 16 -0.06 2.73 9.44
C GLY A 16 0.54 1.33 9.30
N VAL A 17 1.64 1.06 10.02
CA VAL A 17 2.24 -0.29 10.09
C VAL A 17 1.29 -1.27 10.77
N LEU A 18 0.69 -0.94 11.91
CA LEU A 18 -0.21 -1.84 12.63
C LEU A 18 -1.48 -2.17 11.82
N LEU A 19 -2.09 -1.15 11.20
CA LEU A 19 -3.33 -1.31 10.44
C LEU A 19 -3.08 -2.07 9.13
N GLY A 20 -1.95 -1.81 8.47
CA GLY A 20 -1.52 -2.50 7.26
C GLY A 20 -1.13 -3.96 7.50
N GLN A 21 -0.33 -4.23 8.53
CA GLN A 21 0.23 -5.56 8.78
C GLN A 21 -0.79 -6.53 9.37
N PHE A 22 -1.68 -6.08 10.27
CA PHE A 22 -2.52 -7.01 11.04
C PHE A 22 -3.97 -7.08 10.58
N TRP A 23 -4.56 -5.96 10.14
CA TRP A 23 -6.00 -5.89 9.88
C TRP A 23 -6.36 -5.93 8.40
N LEU A 24 -5.65 -5.15 7.59
CA LEU A 24 -5.87 -5.11 6.14
C LEU A 24 -5.51 -6.44 5.49
N TYR A 25 -4.46 -7.11 5.95
CA TYR A 25 -4.01 -8.39 5.39
C TYR A 25 -5.11 -9.46 5.36
N LYS A 26 -5.75 -9.74 6.51
CA LYS A 26 -6.82 -10.75 6.62
C LYS A 26 -8.06 -10.38 5.82
N ARG A 27 -8.47 -9.11 5.84
CA ARG A 27 -9.67 -8.65 5.10
C ARG A 27 -9.43 -8.66 3.59
N TYR A 28 -8.24 -8.25 3.16
CA TYR A 28 -7.84 -8.20 1.77
C TYR A 28 -7.78 -9.58 1.13
N CYS A 29 -7.09 -10.53 1.76
CA CYS A 29 -7.01 -11.91 1.25
C CYS A 29 -8.39 -12.54 1.13
N SER A 30 -9.23 -12.39 2.16
CA SER A 30 -10.61 -12.87 2.13
C SER A 30 -11.44 -12.21 1.02
N PHE A 31 -11.33 -10.89 0.85
CA PHE A 31 -12.00 -10.16 -0.22
C PHE A 31 -11.56 -10.63 -1.60
N LEU A 32 -10.26 -10.74 -1.85
CA LEU A 32 -9.71 -11.18 -3.13
C LEU A 32 -10.19 -12.58 -3.50
N VAL A 33 -10.05 -13.54 -2.58
CA VAL A 33 -10.38 -14.94 -2.84
C VAL A 33 -11.88 -15.10 -3.06
N ARG A 34 -12.72 -14.46 -2.23
CA ARG A 34 -14.18 -14.49 -2.40
C ARG A 34 -14.62 -13.87 -3.72
N THR A 35 -14.05 -12.72 -4.08
CA THR A 35 -14.45 -11.98 -5.29
C THR A 35 -13.93 -12.65 -6.57
N ALA A 36 -12.74 -13.25 -6.53
CA ALA A 36 -12.18 -14.01 -7.65
C ALA A 36 -12.88 -15.36 -7.86
N GLY A 37 -13.58 -15.88 -6.85
CA GLY A 37 -14.16 -17.22 -6.87
C GLY A 37 -13.07 -18.28 -7.06
N LYS A 38 -13.22 -19.16 -8.06
CA LYS A 38 -12.21 -20.17 -8.42
C LYS A 38 -11.24 -19.71 -9.53
N SER A 39 -11.36 -18.47 -10.00
CA SER A 39 -10.60 -17.98 -11.16
C SER A 39 -9.22 -17.48 -10.76
N VAL A 40 -8.17 -18.06 -11.36
CA VAL A 40 -6.78 -17.59 -11.22
C VAL A 40 -6.60 -16.24 -11.90
N VAL A 41 -7.15 -16.07 -13.11
CA VAL A 41 -7.09 -14.81 -13.85
C VAL A 41 -7.88 -13.71 -13.13
N GLY A 42 -9.02 -14.06 -12.52
CA GLY A 42 -9.80 -13.13 -11.70
C GLY A 42 -9.02 -12.64 -10.48
N ALA A 43 -8.36 -13.55 -9.76
CA ALA A 43 -7.51 -13.20 -8.62
C ALA A 43 -6.34 -12.31 -9.03
N ALA A 44 -5.74 -12.59 -10.19
CA ALA A 44 -4.68 -11.77 -10.77
C ALA A 44 -5.16 -10.34 -11.09
N ALA A 45 -6.25 -10.22 -11.84
CA ALA A 45 -6.80 -8.93 -12.25
C ALA A 45 -7.27 -8.09 -11.05
N LEU A 46 -7.89 -8.72 -10.05
CA LEU A 46 -8.29 -8.03 -8.82
C LEU A 46 -7.09 -7.55 -8.01
N THR A 47 -6.04 -8.38 -7.89
CA THR A 47 -4.79 -7.98 -7.24
C THR A 47 -4.17 -6.79 -7.94
N LEU A 48 -4.10 -6.82 -9.27
CA LEU A 48 -3.60 -5.71 -10.08
C LEU A 48 -4.43 -4.44 -9.84
N ALA A 49 -5.76 -4.53 -9.90
CA ALA A 49 -6.64 -3.39 -9.70
C ALA A 49 -6.48 -2.75 -8.32
N VAL A 50 -6.43 -3.57 -7.26
CA VAL A 50 -6.28 -3.07 -5.88
C VAL A 50 -4.92 -2.45 -5.61
N HIS A 51 -3.90 -2.74 -6.41
CA HIS A 51 -2.60 -2.05 -6.32
C HIS A 51 -2.54 -0.81 -7.22
N VAL A 52 -2.97 -0.91 -8.49
CA VAL A 52 -2.85 0.16 -9.48
C VAL A 52 -3.78 1.33 -9.19
N VAL A 53 -5.02 1.07 -8.77
CA VAL A 53 -5.99 2.15 -8.48
C VAL A 53 -5.49 3.03 -7.33
N PRO A 54 -5.12 2.48 -6.15
CA PRO A 54 -4.63 3.29 -5.04
C PRO A 54 -3.26 3.91 -5.31
N MET A 55 -2.39 3.26 -6.09
CA MET A 55 -1.13 3.84 -6.55
C MET A 55 -1.38 5.10 -7.40
N THR A 56 -2.33 5.03 -8.33
CA THR A 56 -2.72 6.16 -9.18
C THR A 56 -3.35 7.27 -8.33
N LEU A 57 -4.24 6.93 -7.41
CA LEU A 57 -4.86 7.89 -6.49
C LEU A 57 -3.83 8.57 -5.60
N PHE A 58 -2.83 7.84 -5.10
CA PHE A 58 -1.74 8.40 -4.31
C PHE A 58 -0.90 9.38 -5.13
N ALA A 59 -0.51 9.01 -6.36
CA ALA A 59 0.22 9.90 -7.26
C ALA A 59 -0.56 11.18 -7.59
N VAL A 60 -1.85 11.05 -7.92
CA VAL A 60 -2.74 12.21 -8.13
C VAL A 60 -2.84 13.07 -6.88
N THR A 61 -2.95 12.45 -5.70
CA THR A 61 -3.00 13.18 -4.43
C THR A 61 -1.73 13.98 -4.19
N ALA A 62 -0.55 13.43 -4.48
CA ALA A 62 0.72 14.15 -4.35
C ALA A 62 0.77 15.39 -5.25
N VAL A 63 0.35 15.26 -6.52
CA VAL A 63 0.24 16.38 -7.46
C VAL A 63 -0.77 17.42 -6.98
N LEU A 64 -1.95 17.00 -6.50
CA LEU A 64 -2.96 17.93 -5.98
C LEU A 64 -2.49 18.68 -4.74
N ILE A 65 -1.73 18.04 -3.85
CA ILE A 65 -1.15 18.71 -2.68
C ILE A 65 -0.13 19.76 -3.14
N HIS A 66 0.75 19.41 -4.08
CA HIS A 66 1.73 20.33 -4.66
C HIS A 66 1.04 21.54 -5.31
N ASP A 67 0.04 21.32 -6.17
CA ASP A 67 -0.56 22.38 -6.97
C ASP A 67 -1.55 23.26 -6.19
N LEU A 68 -2.28 22.69 -5.21
CA LEU A 68 -3.39 23.37 -4.55
C LEU A 68 -3.07 23.79 -3.11
N VAL A 69 -2.30 23.00 -2.37
CA VAL A 69 -2.07 23.20 -0.94
C VAL A 69 -0.77 23.94 -0.70
N LEU A 70 0.33 23.49 -1.32
CA LEU A 70 1.67 24.05 -1.11
C LEU A 70 1.77 25.57 -1.38
N PRO A 71 1.09 26.15 -2.40
CA PRO A 71 1.21 27.58 -2.68
C PRO A 71 0.50 28.49 -1.66
N THR A 72 -0.47 27.95 -0.90
CA THR A 72 -1.39 28.74 -0.06
C THR A 72 -1.33 28.37 1.42
N SER A 73 -0.66 27.27 1.76
CA SER A 73 -0.66 26.71 3.10
C SER A 73 0.76 26.51 3.63
N PRO A 74 0.95 26.47 4.96
CA PRO A 74 2.23 26.11 5.54
C PRO A 74 2.71 24.73 5.10
N ILE A 75 4.01 24.58 4.88
CA ILE A 75 4.64 23.33 4.40
C ILE A 75 4.28 22.10 5.26
N TRP A 76 4.14 22.28 6.59
CA TRP A 76 3.81 21.18 7.49
C TRP A 76 2.44 20.56 7.18
N LEU A 77 1.48 21.32 6.64
CA LEU A 77 0.16 20.81 6.27
C LEU A 77 0.24 19.93 5.02
N ALA A 78 1.02 20.35 4.01
CA ALA A 78 1.28 19.57 2.82
C ALA A 78 1.96 18.23 3.16
N VAL A 79 2.97 18.27 4.05
CA VAL A 79 3.65 17.07 4.57
C VAL A 79 2.67 16.16 5.31
N LEU A 80 1.83 16.71 6.19
CA LEU A 80 0.84 15.93 6.93
C LEU A 80 -0.14 15.21 5.99
N LEU A 81 -0.68 15.93 5.00
CA LEU A 81 -1.60 15.33 4.03
C LEU A 81 -0.93 14.24 3.19
N TYR A 82 0.32 14.47 2.78
CA TYR A 82 1.10 13.47 2.05
C TYR A 82 1.33 12.20 2.88
N VAL A 83 1.71 12.37 4.16
CA VAL A 83 1.90 11.24 5.08
C VAL A 83 0.58 10.50 5.32
N LEU A 84 -0.54 11.20 5.50
CA LEU A 84 -1.86 10.59 5.66
C LEU A 84 -2.26 9.80 4.42
N ALA A 85 -2.07 10.36 3.21
CA ALA A 85 -2.28 9.65 1.95
C ALA A 85 -1.37 8.41 1.87
N GLY A 86 -0.12 8.55 2.31
CA GLY A 86 0.87 7.47 2.37
C GLY A 86 0.45 6.35 3.32
N ILE A 87 -0.19 6.65 4.44
CA ILE A 87 -0.74 5.63 5.36
C ILE A 87 -1.92 4.90 4.74
N VAL A 88 -2.79 5.60 4.01
CA VAL A 88 -3.91 4.96 3.33
C VAL A 88 -3.39 4.02 2.23
N TYR A 89 -2.29 4.39 1.57
CA TYR A 89 -1.65 3.59 0.53
C TYR A 89 -0.73 2.47 1.05
N SER A 90 -0.02 2.69 2.16
CA SER A 90 1.06 1.84 2.71
C SER A 90 0.66 0.38 2.94
N PRO A 91 -0.54 0.04 3.46
CA PRO A 91 -1.02 -1.33 3.57
C PRO A 91 -0.98 -2.11 2.26
N LEU A 92 -1.18 -1.44 1.12
CA LEU A 92 -1.21 -2.06 -0.20
C LEU A 92 0.20 -2.27 -0.76
N VAL A 93 1.15 -1.39 -0.45
CA VAL A 93 2.57 -1.63 -0.75
C VAL A 93 3.15 -2.70 0.18
N GLY A 94 2.71 -2.76 1.42
CA GLY A 94 3.07 -3.81 2.37
C GLY A 94 2.57 -5.19 1.93
N LEU A 95 1.41 -5.26 1.26
CA LEU A 95 0.92 -6.49 0.63
C LEU A 95 1.79 -6.97 -0.54
N ALA A 96 2.42 -6.02 -1.22
CA ALA A 96 3.34 -6.26 -2.32
C ALA A 96 4.75 -6.70 -1.83
N MET A 97 5.10 -6.33 -0.59
CA MET A 97 6.36 -6.65 0.07
C MET A 97 6.18 -7.71 1.15
N PRO A 98 6.21 -9.00 0.79
CA PRO A 98 6.29 -10.03 1.81
C PRO A 98 7.59 -9.87 2.61
N GLY A 99 7.50 -10.05 3.92
CA GLY A 99 8.48 -9.55 4.89
C GLY A 99 9.95 -9.88 4.56
N ARG A 100 10.84 -8.90 4.79
CA ARG A 100 12.28 -8.91 4.44
C ARG A 100 13.13 -10.03 5.06
N HIS A 101 12.58 -10.89 5.92
CA HIS A 101 13.34 -11.89 6.69
C HIS A 101 12.82 -13.33 6.58
N TRP A 102 11.85 -13.60 5.70
CA TRP A 102 11.43 -14.95 5.35
C TRP A 102 11.04 -15.02 3.87
N PRO A 103 10.98 -16.21 3.25
CA PRO A 103 10.62 -16.33 1.84
C PRO A 103 9.36 -15.51 1.55
N PRO A 104 9.33 -14.77 0.42
CA PRO A 104 8.25 -13.87 0.05
C PRO A 104 6.83 -14.52 0.01
N TYR A 105 6.76 -15.84 0.12
CA TYR A 105 5.54 -16.62 0.12
C TYR A 105 5.02 -16.96 1.53
N GLU A 106 5.88 -17.01 2.56
CA GLU A 106 5.51 -17.60 3.85
C GLU A 106 4.58 -16.73 4.70
N THR A 107 4.66 -15.41 4.57
CA THR A 107 3.78 -14.50 5.32
C THR A 107 2.40 -14.38 4.68
N ILE A 108 2.31 -14.48 3.35
CA ILE A 108 1.04 -14.26 2.67
C ILE A 108 0.19 -15.53 2.54
N ARG A 109 0.86 -16.66 2.37
CA ARG A 109 0.22 -17.94 2.08
C ARG A 109 -0.75 -18.38 3.19
N PRO A 110 -0.44 -18.30 4.49
CA PRO A 110 -1.38 -18.71 5.54
C PRO A 110 -2.73 -17.97 5.47
N ALA A 111 -2.75 -16.66 5.22
CA ALA A 111 -4.03 -15.95 5.13
C ALA A 111 -4.78 -16.20 3.81
N LEU A 112 -4.07 -16.52 2.72
CA LEU A 112 -4.71 -16.94 1.48
C LEU A 112 -5.31 -18.35 1.62
N GLU A 113 -4.58 -19.27 2.26
CA GLU A 113 -5.06 -20.61 2.62
C GLU A 113 -6.26 -20.54 3.56
N GLU A 114 -6.21 -19.72 4.63
CA GLU A 114 -7.34 -19.45 5.54
C GLU A 114 -8.55 -18.86 4.81
N ALA A 115 -8.32 -18.09 3.75
CA ALA A 115 -9.36 -17.53 2.90
C ALA A 115 -9.93 -18.53 1.88
N GLY A 116 -9.35 -19.73 1.77
CA GLY A 116 -9.77 -20.78 0.83
C GLY A 116 -9.20 -20.62 -0.58
N ALA A 117 -8.05 -19.94 -0.74
CA ALA A 117 -7.40 -19.80 -2.03
C ALA A 117 -6.93 -21.16 -2.56
N THR A 118 -6.96 -21.31 -3.88
CA THR A 118 -6.24 -22.41 -4.55
C THR A 118 -4.77 -22.04 -4.73
N LEU A 119 -3.89 -23.04 -4.86
CA LEU A 119 -2.46 -22.84 -5.14
C LEU A 119 -2.20 -21.95 -6.39
N GLY A 120 -3.06 -22.04 -7.39
CA GLY A 120 -2.98 -21.20 -8.59
C GLY A 120 -3.25 -19.72 -8.28
N GLN A 121 -4.26 -19.44 -7.45
CA GLN A 121 -4.58 -18.08 -7.01
C GLN A 121 -3.48 -17.51 -6.11
N GLU A 122 -2.96 -18.31 -5.17
CA GLU A 122 -1.85 -17.90 -4.32
C GLU A 122 -0.65 -17.43 -5.14
N ARG A 123 -0.22 -18.24 -6.12
CA ARG A 123 0.89 -17.91 -7.02
C ARG A 123 0.61 -16.65 -7.83
N ALA A 124 -0.60 -16.52 -8.38
CA ALA A 124 -0.97 -15.35 -9.17
C ALA A 124 -0.95 -14.06 -8.34
N ILE A 125 -1.52 -14.09 -7.14
CA ILE A 125 -1.53 -12.96 -6.21
C ILE A 125 -0.10 -12.61 -5.78
N ALA A 126 0.72 -13.61 -5.43
CA ALA A 126 2.10 -13.42 -5.03
C ALA A 126 2.96 -12.76 -6.13
N TRP A 127 2.85 -13.27 -7.37
CA TRP A 127 3.61 -12.73 -8.50
C TRP A 127 3.25 -11.29 -8.82
N ILE A 128 1.94 -10.98 -8.84
CA ILE A 128 1.48 -9.63 -9.16
C ILE A 128 1.80 -8.67 -8.01
N GLY A 129 1.56 -9.08 -6.76
CA GLY A 129 1.95 -8.31 -5.59
C GLY A 129 3.44 -8.00 -5.62
N GLY A 130 4.29 -9.02 -5.77
CA GLY A 130 5.74 -8.84 -5.86
C GLY A 130 6.17 -7.89 -6.98
N LEU A 131 5.61 -8.04 -8.19
CA LEU A 131 5.89 -7.16 -9.33
C LEU A 131 5.49 -5.70 -9.04
N LEU A 132 4.34 -5.48 -8.41
CA LEU A 132 3.80 -4.15 -8.14
C LEU A 132 4.43 -3.45 -6.93
N SER A 133 5.22 -4.18 -6.12
CA SER A 133 5.96 -3.59 -4.99
C SER A 133 6.95 -2.53 -5.45
N PHE A 134 7.64 -2.78 -6.58
CA PHE A 134 8.61 -1.87 -7.16
C PHE A 134 7.98 -0.55 -7.61
N PRO A 135 6.99 -0.53 -8.54
CA PRO A 135 6.36 0.72 -8.94
C PRO A 135 5.62 1.40 -7.77
N GLY A 136 5.09 0.64 -6.80
CA GLY A 136 4.48 1.23 -5.62
C GLY A 136 5.46 2.03 -4.75
N MET A 137 6.65 1.46 -4.48
CA MET A 137 7.73 2.20 -3.82
C MET A 137 8.22 3.39 -4.65
N THR A 138 8.39 3.19 -5.96
CA THR A 138 8.78 4.28 -6.87
C THR A 138 7.78 5.42 -6.82
N THR A 139 6.47 5.14 -6.75
CA THR A 139 5.43 6.15 -6.66
C THR A 139 5.53 6.96 -5.36
N ILE A 140 5.89 6.33 -4.24
CA ILE A 140 6.15 7.04 -2.97
C ILE A 140 7.39 7.94 -3.07
N LEU A 141 8.46 7.48 -3.73
CA LEU A 141 9.66 8.30 -3.90
C LEU A 141 9.41 9.48 -4.86
N VAL A 142 8.78 9.22 -6.01
CA VAL A 142 8.46 10.24 -7.00
C VAL A 142 7.45 11.25 -6.46
N GLY A 143 6.42 10.78 -5.73
CA GLY A 143 5.45 11.67 -5.09
C GLY A 143 6.09 12.61 -4.07
N ALA A 144 7.13 12.14 -3.36
CA ALA A 144 7.88 12.99 -2.44
C ALA A 144 8.72 14.02 -3.20
N LEU A 145 9.37 13.62 -4.31
CA LEU A 145 10.10 14.57 -5.17
C LEU A 145 9.17 15.64 -5.72
N VAL A 146 8.01 15.26 -6.28
CA VAL A 146 7.02 16.20 -6.80
C VAL A 146 6.50 17.16 -5.72
N LEU A 147 6.41 16.72 -4.46
CA LEU A 147 5.93 17.57 -3.38
C LEU A 147 6.93 18.66 -2.97
N PHE A 148 8.23 18.47 -3.21
CA PHE A 148 9.31 19.31 -2.69
C PHE A 148 10.21 19.94 -3.77
N ASP A 149 9.89 19.74 -5.05
CA ASP A 149 10.47 20.49 -6.18
C ASP A 149 9.80 21.87 -6.28
#